data_AF-A0A831K9J5-F1
#
_entry.id   AF-A0A831K9J5-F1
#
_cell.length_a   1.000
_cell.length_b   1.000
_cell.length_c   1.000
_cell.angle_alpha   90.00
_cell.angle_beta   90.00
_cell.angle_gamma   90.00
#
_symmetry.space_group_name_H-M   'P 1'
#
loop_
_entity.id
_entity.type
_entity.pdbx_description
1 polymer ?
#
loop_
_entity_poly.entity_id
_entity_poly.type
_entity_poly.pdbx_seq_one_letter_code
_entity_poly.pdbx_strand_id
1 'polypeptide(L)'
;VFIEFDKRGKMLHFSFADTLIKSKAKLSYEDVQKYFDSSEVAPKIKNVKENLDYARELAHILTYKRISDGSLDFDLPESNIILNKNGEVIDLAAKVRLESHRLVEEFMLAANQAVALHLFRYAQPFLYRVHEKPDMERLNEFSSLMKRIGFSFPVSQNMRPKQFARFLEKVQDDPKADYINELLLRSMSKAVYQRENLGHFGLAFKYYTHFTSPIRRYADLVVHRLLRKLKNGKYPPAFAKKVPTYIDRVAKQCSATERVATKAERDAVKIKQISFMAERVGDEYYGVITGVMSYGFFVRLDDMGVEGMVRMSTIDDDYYIFDESHYRIVGRRNGTIYQLGDKVKVGVLKVDTTAAEMDLFVVMPEQQKSKKIKTAKQKIVKKNNFQKFQTKKFVQQKQKKSKKKK
;
A
#
# COMPACT_ATOMS: atom_id res chain seq x y z
N VAL A 1 -2.25 -24.58 17.33
CA VAL A 1 -2.16 -23.55 18.39
C VAL A 1 -3.58 -23.31 18.86
N PHE A 2 -3.84 -23.45 20.14
CA PHE A 2 -5.14 -23.13 20.73
C PHE A 2 -4.98 -21.87 21.56
N ILE A 3 -5.86 -20.90 21.38
CA ILE A 3 -5.80 -19.61 22.06
C ILE A 3 -7.19 -19.25 22.54
N GLU A 4 -7.28 -18.80 23.78
CA GLU A 4 -8.49 -18.28 24.39
C GLU A 4 -8.38 -16.76 24.53
N PHE A 5 -9.41 -16.05 24.06
CA PHE A 5 -9.50 -14.60 24.14
C PHE A 5 -10.70 -14.21 25.00
N ASP A 6 -10.57 -13.10 25.73
CA ASP A 6 -11.73 -12.43 26.30
C ASP A 6 -12.49 -11.62 25.24
N LYS A 7 -13.65 -11.07 25.63
CA LYS A 7 -14.50 -10.22 24.77
C LYS A 7 -13.81 -8.93 24.28
N ARG A 8 -12.63 -8.58 24.81
CA ARG A 8 -11.83 -7.41 24.43
C ARG A 8 -10.59 -7.79 23.61
N GLY A 9 -10.47 -9.07 23.20
CA GLY A 9 -9.34 -9.57 22.42
C GLY A 9 -8.06 -9.74 23.22
N LYS A 10 -8.11 -9.75 24.56
CA LYS A 10 -6.95 -10.07 25.39
C LYS A 10 -6.75 -11.59 25.41
N MET A 11 -5.55 -12.02 25.06
CA MET A 11 -5.12 -13.41 25.17
C MET A 11 -5.07 -13.84 26.64
N LEU A 12 -5.93 -14.78 27.03
CA LEU A 12 -6.04 -15.31 28.40
C LEU A 12 -5.15 -16.54 28.58
N HIS A 13 -5.34 -17.52 27.69
CA HIS A 13 -4.66 -18.80 27.72
C HIS A 13 -4.25 -19.23 26.31
N PHE A 14 -3.20 -20.04 26.21
CA PHE A 14 -2.81 -20.68 24.97
C PHE A 14 -2.11 -22.01 25.22
N SER A 15 -2.26 -22.95 24.29
CA SER A 15 -1.61 -24.26 24.32
C SER A 15 -1.21 -24.74 22.92
N PHE A 16 -0.30 -25.71 22.89
CA PHE A 16 0.28 -26.25 21.66
C PHE A 16 0.18 -27.77 21.69
N ALA A 17 -0.26 -28.36 20.59
CA ALA A 17 -0.29 -29.80 20.40
C ALA A 17 -0.06 -30.15 18.94
N ASP A 18 0.60 -31.28 18.69
CA ASP A 18 0.63 -31.94 17.39
C ASP A 18 -0.78 -32.54 17.16
N THR A 19 -1.43 -32.20 16.05
CA THR A 19 -2.82 -32.61 15.76
C THR A 19 -2.98 -33.08 14.32
N LEU A 20 -4.05 -33.83 14.06
CA LEU A 20 -4.49 -34.20 12.71
C LEU A 20 -5.73 -33.38 12.35
N ILE A 21 -5.72 -32.71 11.20
CA ILE A 21 -6.85 -31.92 10.71
C ILE A 21 -7.31 -32.41 9.34
N LYS A 22 -8.62 -32.27 9.05
CA LYS A 22 -9.20 -32.44 7.71
C LYS A 22 -9.99 -31.19 7.36
N SER A 23 -9.44 -30.36 6.47
CA SER A 23 -10.12 -29.12 6.05
C SER A 23 -11.51 -29.42 5.48
N LYS A 24 -12.51 -28.66 5.91
CA LYS A 24 -13.92 -28.83 5.49
C LYS A 24 -14.27 -27.99 4.25
N ALA A 25 -13.46 -27.00 3.92
CA ALA A 25 -13.65 -26.14 2.76
C ALA A 25 -12.31 -25.59 2.23
N LYS A 26 -12.23 -25.35 0.93
CA LYS A 26 -11.15 -24.58 0.29
C LYS A 26 -11.79 -23.31 -0.27
N LEU A 27 -11.42 -22.16 0.30
CA LEU A 27 -12.02 -20.86 0.00
C LEU A 27 -10.94 -19.89 -0.46
N SER A 28 -11.25 -19.03 -1.42
CA SER A 28 -10.43 -17.86 -1.73
C SER A 28 -10.82 -16.67 -0.85
N TYR A 29 -9.99 -15.62 -0.83
CA TYR A 29 -10.32 -14.39 -0.12
C TYR A 29 -11.56 -13.71 -0.69
N GLU A 30 -11.72 -13.73 -2.01
CA GLU A 30 -12.87 -13.18 -2.73
C GLU A 30 -14.15 -13.95 -2.43
N ASP A 31 -14.06 -15.27 -2.24
CA ASP A 31 -15.22 -16.09 -1.86
C ASP A 31 -15.77 -15.69 -0.49
N VAL A 32 -14.86 -15.51 0.47
CA VAL A 32 -15.21 -15.10 1.84
C VAL A 32 -15.68 -13.65 1.84
N GLN A 33 -15.04 -12.77 1.06
CA GLN A 33 -15.45 -11.37 0.97
C GLN A 33 -16.85 -11.24 0.39
N LYS A 34 -17.16 -11.95 -0.71
CA LYS A 34 -18.52 -11.96 -1.29
C LYS A 34 -19.57 -12.37 -0.26
N TYR A 35 -19.27 -13.38 0.56
CA TYR A 35 -20.15 -13.79 1.65
C TYR A 35 -20.29 -12.69 2.71
N PHE A 36 -19.21 -12.04 3.12
CA PHE A 36 -19.26 -10.95 4.10
C PHE A 36 -20.05 -9.73 3.59
N ASP A 37 -19.96 -9.41 2.30
CA ASP A 37 -20.62 -8.26 1.69
C ASP A 37 -22.13 -8.51 1.45
N SER A 38 -22.48 -9.69 0.94
CA SER A 38 -23.85 -10.00 0.48
C SER A 38 -24.67 -10.86 1.44
N SER A 39 -24.02 -11.49 2.42
CA SER A 39 -24.58 -12.59 3.23
C SER A 39 -25.07 -13.80 2.41
N GLU A 40 -24.75 -13.87 1.11
CA GLU A 40 -25.15 -14.99 0.24
C GLU A 40 -24.28 -16.23 0.51
N VAL A 41 -24.93 -17.33 0.90
CA VAL A 41 -24.23 -18.56 1.28
C VAL A 41 -24.02 -19.45 0.05
N ALA A 42 -22.86 -19.31 -0.58
CA ALA A 42 -22.43 -20.22 -1.64
C ALA A 42 -22.33 -21.68 -1.12
N PRO A 43 -22.52 -22.71 -1.97
CA PRO A 43 -22.48 -24.12 -1.56
C PRO A 43 -21.23 -24.52 -0.78
N LYS A 44 -20.06 -23.96 -1.15
CA LYS A 44 -18.77 -24.20 -0.47
C LYS A 44 -18.65 -23.57 0.92
N ILE A 45 -19.47 -22.57 1.24
CA ILE A 45 -19.47 -21.85 2.53
C ILE A 45 -20.50 -22.45 3.50
N LYS A 46 -21.55 -23.10 2.97
CA LYS A 46 -22.69 -23.61 3.75
C LYS A 46 -22.31 -24.31 5.06
N ASN A 47 -21.30 -25.18 5.02
CA ASN A 47 -20.88 -25.99 6.17
C ASN A 47 -19.92 -25.28 7.14
N VAL A 48 -19.45 -24.08 6.81
CA VAL A 48 -18.45 -23.32 7.60
C VAL A 48 -18.89 -21.89 7.91
N LYS A 49 -20.10 -21.49 7.51
CA LYS A 49 -20.61 -20.11 7.65
C LYS A 49 -20.49 -19.58 9.09
N GLU A 50 -20.92 -20.37 10.08
CA GLU A 50 -20.94 -19.96 11.48
C GLU A 50 -19.51 -19.73 12.00
N ASN A 51 -18.57 -20.60 11.61
CA ASN A 51 -17.16 -20.42 11.97
C ASN A 51 -16.56 -19.18 11.31
N LEU A 52 -16.98 -18.83 10.09
CA LEU A 52 -16.54 -17.60 9.42
C LEU A 52 -17.11 -16.37 10.11
N ASP A 53 -18.36 -16.40 10.55
CA ASP A 53 -18.99 -15.30 11.29
C ASP A 53 -18.27 -15.05 12.63
N TYR A 54 -18.02 -16.11 13.41
CA TYR A 54 -17.22 -16.00 14.63
C TYR A 54 -15.78 -15.53 14.36
N ALA A 55 -15.17 -16.01 13.27
CA ALA A 55 -13.83 -15.60 12.91
C ALA A 55 -13.75 -14.12 12.52
N ARG A 56 -14.76 -13.63 11.79
CA ARG A 56 -14.91 -12.21 11.43
C ARG A 56 -15.08 -11.34 12.68
N GLU A 57 -15.98 -11.72 13.58
CA GLU A 57 -16.19 -11.01 14.84
C GLU A 57 -14.89 -10.90 15.65
N LEU A 58 -14.20 -12.02 15.85
CA LEU A 58 -12.93 -12.03 16.59
C LEU A 58 -11.86 -11.20 15.87
N ALA A 59 -11.75 -11.30 14.54
CA ALA A 59 -10.79 -10.50 13.78
C ALA A 59 -11.02 -9.00 13.97
N HIS A 60 -12.26 -8.52 13.94
CA HIS A 60 -12.58 -7.12 14.21
C HIS A 60 -12.15 -6.66 15.61
N ILE A 61 -12.41 -7.49 16.63
CA ILE A 61 -11.98 -7.21 18.01
C ILE A 61 -10.45 -7.13 18.09
N LEU A 62 -9.74 -8.07 17.44
CA LEU A 62 -8.28 -8.11 17.42
C LEU A 62 -7.68 -6.91 16.67
N THR A 63 -8.22 -6.56 15.50
CA THR A 63 -7.79 -5.39 14.72
C THR A 63 -7.97 -4.11 15.53
N TYR A 64 -9.15 -3.90 16.14
CA TYR A 64 -9.41 -2.72 16.97
C TYR A 64 -8.39 -2.62 18.12
N LYS A 65 -8.17 -3.74 18.82
CA LYS A 65 -7.17 -3.81 19.89
C LYS A 65 -5.77 -3.46 19.39
N ARG A 66 -5.33 -4.07 18.27
CA ARG A 66 -4.00 -3.88 17.69
C ARG A 66 -3.74 -2.44 17.27
N ILE A 67 -4.73 -1.78 16.66
CA ILE A 67 -4.67 -0.35 16.32
C ILE A 67 -4.60 0.49 17.60
N SER A 68 -5.43 0.19 18.62
CA SER A 68 -5.44 0.92 19.89
C SER A 68 -4.11 0.82 20.68
N ASP A 69 -3.41 -0.31 20.54
CA ASP A 69 -2.08 -0.58 21.11
C ASP A 69 -0.96 0.15 20.33
N GLY A 70 -1.27 0.67 19.14
CA GLY A 70 -0.39 1.53 18.34
C GLY A 70 0.33 0.83 17.20
N SER A 71 -0.17 -0.32 16.72
CA SER A 71 0.32 -0.93 15.49
C SER A 71 0.22 0.07 14.34
N LEU A 72 1.25 0.11 13.51
CA LEU A 72 1.26 0.93 12.30
C LEU A 72 0.52 0.15 11.22
N ASP A 73 -0.45 0.79 10.59
CA ASP A 73 -1.13 0.26 9.41
C ASP A 73 -0.77 1.16 8.24
N PHE A 74 0.12 0.67 7.39
CA PHE A 74 0.49 1.36 6.16
C PHE A 74 -0.45 0.86 5.08
N ASP A 75 -1.39 1.70 4.67
CA ASP A 75 -2.14 1.47 3.44
C ASP A 75 -1.32 2.06 2.30
N LEU A 76 -0.67 1.18 1.54
CA LEU A 76 0.13 1.55 0.39
C LEU A 76 -0.45 0.84 -0.84
N PRO A 77 -0.67 1.56 -1.95
CA PRO A 77 -1.15 0.93 -3.18
C PRO A 77 -0.08 -0.04 -3.72
N GLU A 78 -0.34 -1.34 -3.61
CA GLU A 78 0.46 -2.38 -4.26
C GLU A 78 -0.11 -2.67 -5.66
N SER A 79 0.74 -2.92 -6.65
CA SER A 79 0.32 -3.29 -8.00
C SER A 79 0.08 -4.81 -8.10
N ASN A 80 -1.05 -5.20 -8.66
CA ASN A 80 -1.40 -6.56 -9.04
C ASN A 80 -1.14 -6.75 -10.53
N ILE A 81 -0.17 -7.59 -10.87
CA ILE A 81 0.23 -7.87 -12.25
C ILE A 81 -0.57 -9.06 -12.76
N ILE A 82 -1.41 -8.81 -13.77
CA ILE A 82 -2.20 -9.87 -14.40
C ILE A 82 -1.44 -10.39 -15.62
N LEU A 83 -1.09 -11.67 -15.59
CA LEU A 83 -0.32 -12.34 -16.64
C LEU A 83 -1.20 -13.25 -17.49
N ASN A 84 -0.92 -13.32 -18.79
CA ASN A 84 -1.47 -14.37 -19.66
C ASN A 84 -0.68 -15.69 -19.51
N LYS A 85 -1.10 -16.72 -20.27
CA LYS A 85 -0.45 -18.05 -20.25
C LYS A 85 1.01 -18.04 -20.72
N ASN A 86 1.41 -17.04 -21.50
CA ASN A 86 2.77 -16.87 -22.01
C ASN A 86 3.66 -16.07 -21.03
N GLY A 87 3.10 -15.57 -19.93
CA GLY A 87 3.81 -14.74 -18.96
C GLY A 87 3.92 -13.27 -19.35
N GLU A 88 3.14 -12.81 -20.32
CA GLU A 88 3.05 -11.40 -20.72
C GLU A 88 2.02 -10.67 -19.86
N VAL A 89 2.28 -9.40 -19.56
CA VAL A 89 1.38 -8.58 -18.74
C VAL A 89 0.20 -8.13 -19.60
N ILE A 90 -1.01 -8.49 -19.18
CA ILE A 90 -2.24 -8.05 -19.85
C ILE A 90 -2.91 -6.88 -19.14
N ASP A 91 -2.66 -6.73 -17.84
CA ASP A 91 -3.23 -5.65 -17.06
C ASP A 91 -2.42 -5.39 -15.77
N LEU A 92 -2.50 -4.14 -15.29
CA LEU A 92 -1.94 -3.69 -14.02
C LEU A 92 -3.08 -3.06 -13.21
N ALA A 93 -3.45 -3.69 -12.10
CA ALA A 93 -4.52 -3.21 -11.24
C ALA A 93 -4.01 -2.93 -9.83
N ALA A 94 -4.60 -1.97 -9.13
CA ALA A 94 -4.33 -1.80 -7.70
C ALA A 94 -4.81 -3.04 -6.91
N LYS A 95 -3.95 -3.55 -6.02
CA LYS A 95 -4.26 -4.66 -5.15
C LYS A 95 -5.13 -4.17 -3.99
N VAL A 96 -6.36 -4.67 -3.92
CA VAL A 96 -7.30 -4.30 -2.87
C VAL A 96 -7.10 -5.19 -1.63
N ARG A 97 -6.84 -4.58 -0.49
CA ARG A 97 -6.76 -5.28 0.80
C ARG A 97 -8.15 -5.50 1.41
N LEU A 98 -8.78 -6.61 1.03
CA LEU A 98 -10.09 -7.04 1.53
C LEU A 98 -10.13 -7.35 3.05
N GLU A 99 -11.32 -7.30 3.64
CA GLU A 99 -11.58 -7.69 5.04
C GLU A 99 -11.20 -9.15 5.30
N SER A 100 -11.48 -10.04 4.33
CA SER A 100 -11.10 -11.45 4.42
C SER A 100 -9.58 -11.67 4.51
N HIS A 101 -8.76 -10.78 3.93
CA HIS A 101 -7.31 -10.82 4.10
C HIS A 101 -6.93 -10.46 5.54
N ARG A 102 -7.53 -9.38 6.08
CA ARG A 102 -7.29 -8.90 7.45
C ARG A 102 -7.65 -9.96 8.49
N LEU A 103 -8.75 -10.70 8.28
CA LEU A 103 -9.16 -11.81 9.14
C LEU A 103 -8.04 -12.84 9.32
N VAL A 104 -7.48 -13.34 8.21
CA VAL A 104 -6.40 -14.32 8.26
C VAL A 104 -5.16 -13.72 8.91
N GLU A 105 -4.83 -12.47 8.57
CA GLU A 105 -3.69 -11.76 9.14
C GLU A 105 -3.74 -11.70 10.67
N GLU A 106 -4.85 -11.26 11.26
CA GLU A 106 -5.00 -11.17 12.73
C GLU A 106 -4.80 -12.53 13.41
N PHE A 107 -5.32 -13.60 12.80
CA PHE A 107 -5.21 -14.95 13.35
C PHE A 107 -3.76 -15.45 13.28
N MET A 108 -3.04 -15.13 12.20
CA MET A 108 -1.62 -15.44 12.09
C MET A 108 -0.77 -14.64 13.09
N LEU A 109 -1.06 -13.34 13.26
CA LEU A 109 -0.40 -12.47 14.24
C LEU A 109 -0.60 -12.99 15.67
N ALA A 110 -1.83 -13.37 16.02
CA ALA A 110 -2.16 -13.97 17.31
C ALA A 110 -1.37 -15.25 17.59
N ALA A 111 -1.31 -16.17 16.63
CA ALA A 111 -0.56 -17.42 16.76
C ALA A 111 0.95 -17.16 16.92
N ASN A 112 1.50 -16.26 16.11
CA ASN A 112 2.90 -15.85 16.17
C ASN A 112 3.26 -15.23 17.54
N GLN A 113 2.39 -14.37 18.08
CA GLN A 113 2.57 -13.76 19.40
C GLN A 113 2.50 -14.80 20.52
N ALA A 114 1.55 -15.74 20.46
CA ALA A 114 1.42 -16.81 21.45
C ALA A 114 2.67 -17.70 21.50
N VAL A 115 3.22 -18.08 20.34
CA VAL A 115 4.46 -18.87 20.25
C VAL A 115 5.67 -18.11 20.81
N ALA A 116 5.82 -16.84 20.44
CA ALA A 116 6.90 -16.01 20.96
C ALA A 116 6.82 -15.87 22.49
N LEU A 117 5.62 -15.60 23.03
CA LEU A 117 5.40 -15.47 24.47
C LEU A 117 5.67 -16.79 25.20
N HIS A 118 5.28 -17.93 24.62
CA HIS A 118 5.54 -19.25 25.19
C HIS A 118 7.04 -19.52 25.35
N LEU A 119 7.81 -19.37 24.27
CA LEU A 119 9.24 -19.65 24.27
C LEU A 119 10.00 -18.64 25.16
N PHE A 120 9.57 -17.38 25.19
CA PHE A 120 10.10 -16.36 26.10
C PHE A 120 9.89 -16.73 27.58
N ARG A 121 8.68 -17.17 27.97
CA ARG A 121 8.37 -17.55 29.37
C ARG A 121 9.26 -18.66 29.92
N TYR A 122 9.70 -19.57 29.05
CA TYR A 122 10.64 -20.64 29.41
C TYR A 122 12.11 -20.25 29.33
N ALA A 123 12.41 -18.97 29.07
CA ALA A 123 13.76 -18.43 28.91
C ALA A 123 14.61 -19.24 27.91
N GLN A 124 13.97 -19.80 26.89
CA GLN A 124 14.68 -20.58 25.89
C GLN A 124 15.19 -19.68 24.77
N PRO A 125 16.38 -19.94 24.21
CA PRO A 125 16.81 -19.27 23.00
C PRO A 125 15.96 -19.71 21.80
N PHE A 126 15.44 -18.74 21.04
CA PHE A 126 14.72 -18.94 19.77
C PHE A 126 14.89 -17.73 18.84
N LEU A 127 14.41 -17.84 17.61
CA LEU A 127 14.41 -16.77 16.62
C LEU A 127 13.26 -15.81 16.89
N TYR A 128 13.55 -14.55 17.18
CA TYR A 128 12.57 -13.47 17.14
C TYR A 128 12.52 -12.87 15.73
N ARG A 129 11.35 -12.31 15.39
CA ARG A 129 11.22 -11.36 14.29
C ARG A 129 11.19 -9.98 14.91
N VAL A 130 12.31 -9.27 14.81
CA VAL A 130 12.53 -7.97 15.45
C VAL A 130 12.35 -6.87 14.43
N HIS A 131 11.73 -5.79 14.85
CA HIS A 131 11.67 -4.55 14.10
C HIS A 131 11.95 -3.43 15.09
N GLU A 132 13.16 -2.90 15.03
CA GLU A 132 13.63 -1.88 15.97
C GLU A 132 12.92 -0.55 15.77
N LYS A 133 13.09 0.34 16.74
CA LYS A 133 12.71 1.74 16.56
C LYS A 133 13.59 2.36 15.46
N PRO A 134 13.06 3.33 14.70
CA PRO A 134 13.85 4.15 13.80
C PRO A 134 14.98 4.86 14.56
N ASP A 135 16.11 5.06 13.88
CA ASP A 135 17.16 5.93 14.41
C ASP A 135 16.72 7.41 14.38
N MET A 136 17.34 8.21 15.24
CA MET A 136 16.94 9.60 15.44
C MET A 136 17.28 10.51 14.26
N GLU A 137 18.32 10.15 13.51
CA GLU A 137 18.73 10.88 12.29
C GLU A 137 17.60 10.83 11.26
N ARG A 138 17.14 9.62 10.91
CA ARG A 138 16.00 9.44 9.99
C ARG A 138 14.71 10.07 10.49
N LEU A 139 14.45 10.05 11.80
CA LEU A 139 13.26 10.72 12.35
C LEU A 139 13.34 12.24 12.26
N ASN A 140 14.53 12.81 12.49
CA ASN A 140 14.74 14.26 12.37
C ASN A 140 14.63 14.71 10.90
N GLU A 141 15.17 13.92 9.97
CA GLU A 141 14.97 14.12 8.53
C GLU A 141 13.49 14.08 8.17
N PHE A 142 12.79 13.00 8.55
CA PHE A 142 11.35 12.85 8.33
C PHE A 142 10.55 14.04 8.89
N SER A 143 10.80 14.43 10.14
CA SER A 143 10.14 15.60 10.75
C SER A 143 10.41 16.89 10.00
N SER A 144 11.64 17.09 9.53
CA SER A 144 12.02 18.28 8.75
C SER A 144 11.29 18.31 7.40
N LEU A 145 11.17 17.16 6.73
CA LEU A 145 10.38 17.01 5.51
C LEU A 145 8.90 17.30 5.78
N MET A 146 8.32 16.70 6.84
CA MET A 146 6.93 16.92 7.23
C MET A 146 6.63 18.40 7.45
N LYS A 147 7.51 19.14 8.14
CA LYS A 147 7.32 20.58 8.36
C LYS A 147 7.27 21.37 7.06
N ARG A 148 8.07 21.00 6.07
CA ARG A 148 8.11 21.67 4.75
C ARG A 148 6.85 21.42 3.94
N ILE A 149 6.25 20.23 4.06
CA ILE A 149 5.00 19.89 3.37
C ILE A 149 3.73 20.29 4.17
N GLY A 150 3.88 20.96 5.32
CA GLY A 150 2.78 21.52 6.11
C GLY A 150 2.33 20.68 7.32
N PHE A 151 3.07 19.62 7.67
CA PHE A 151 2.76 18.72 8.76
C PHE A 151 3.74 18.84 9.93
N SER A 152 3.25 18.68 11.16
CA SER A 152 4.11 18.62 12.34
C SER A 152 4.22 17.18 12.82
N PHE A 153 5.44 16.66 12.83
CA PHE A 153 5.77 15.36 13.41
C PHE A 153 6.76 15.55 14.57
N PRO A 154 6.30 15.48 15.84
CA PRO A 154 7.18 15.67 16.98
C PRO A 154 8.13 14.49 17.14
N VAL A 155 9.43 14.77 17.27
CA VAL A 155 10.48 13.76 17.44
C VAL A 155 10.99 13.77 18.88
N SER A 156 11.16 12.58 19.45
CA SER A 156 11.77 12.40 20.77
C SER A 156 12.49 11.04 20.85
N GLN A 157 13.39 10.87 21.82
CA GLN A 157 14.12 9.59 21.99
C GLN A 157 13.22 8.42 22.43
N ASN A 158 12.10 8.74 23.08
CA ASN A 158 11.17 7.78 23.69
C ASN A 158 9.89 7.63 22.87
N MET A 159 9.96 7.86 21.55
CA MET A 159 8.81 7.72 20.67
C MET A 159 8.25 6.29 20.72
N ARG A 160 6.94 6.20 20.90
CA ARG A 160 6.20 4.93 20.92
C ARG A 160 5.43 4.74 19.60
N PRO A 161 5.15 3.49 19.17
CA PRO A 161 4.38 3.21 17.96
C PRO A 161 3.05 3.98 17.89
N LYS A 162 2.37 4.14 19.03
CA LYS A 162 1.12 4.92 19.13
C LYS A 162 1.23 6.39 18.68
N GLN A 163 2.41 7.01 18.78
CA GLN A 163 2.62 8.38 18.28
C GLN A 163 2.70 8.42 16.75
N PHE A 164 3.30 7.40 16.14
CA PHE A 164 3.33 7.22 14.69
C PHE A 164 1.92 6.90 14.17
N ALA A 165 1.21 5.98 14.82
CA ALA A 165 -0.17 5.63 14.44
C ALA A 165 -1.11 6.84 14.46
N ARG A 166 -1.03 7.70 15.50
CA ARG A 166 -1.80 8.95 15.56
C ARG A 166 -1.45 9.94 14.45
N PHE A 167 -0.20 9.96 14.03
CA PHE A 167 0.23 10.80 12.92
C PHE A 167 -0.34 10.27 11.59
N LEU A 168 -0.26 8.95 11.36
CA LEU A 168 -0.85 8.28 10.20
C LEU A 168 -2.37 8.53 10.10
N GLU A 169 -3.09 8.37 11.22
CA GLU A 169 -4.53 8.65 11.30
C GLU A 169 -4.86 10.11 10.95
N LYS A 170 -4.00 11.05 11.34
CA LYS A 170 -4.20 12.48 11.03
C LYS A 170 -4.03 12.80 9.55
N VAL A 171 -3.18 12.05 8.83
CA VAL A 171 -2.85 12.34 7.42
C VAL A 171 -3.63 11.48 6.44
N GLN A 172 -4.39 10.48 6.90
CA GLN A 172 -5.03 9.46 6.06
C GLN A 172 -5.95 10.04 4.96
N ASP A 173 -6.64 11.15 5.24
CA ASP A 173 -7.59 11.78 4.33
C ASP A 173 -6.93 12.88 3.45
N ASP A 174 -5.63 13.14 3.64
CA ASP A 174 -4.90 14.12 2.85
C ASP A 174 -4.53 13.54 1.48
N PRO A 175 -4.61 14.32 0.38
CA PRO A 175 -4.14 13.87 -0.94
C PRO A 175 -2.69 13.37 -0.97
N LYS A 176 -1.87 13.73 0.02
CA LYS A 176 -0.47 13.32 0.18
C LYS A 176 -0.30 12.10 1.10
N ALA A 177 -1.37 11.46 1.58
CA ALA A 177 -1.34 10.37 2.54
C ALA A 177 -0.39 9.23 2.13
N ASP A 178 -0.57 8.67 0.93
CA ASP A 178 0.25 7.57 0.40
C ASP A 178 1.74 7.93 0.40
N TYR A 179 2.04 9.17 0.03
CA TYR A 179 3.41 9.67 0.00
C TYR A 179 4.00 9.79 1.41
N ILE A 180 3.24 10.35 2.35
CA ILE A 180 3.65 10.47 3.76
C ILE A 180 3.86 9.07 4.35
N ASN A 181 3.00 8.11 4.03
CA ASN A 181 3.11 6.70 4.43
C ASN A 181 4.42 6.09 3.94
N GLU A 182 4.79 6.32 2.67
CA GLU A 182 6.05 5.82 2.11
C GLU A 182 7.29 6.44 2.76
N LEU A 183 7.30 7.76 2.94
CA LEU A 183 8.40 8.44 3.62
C LEU A 183 8.59 7.92 5.04
N LEU A 184 7.49 7.75 5.77
CA LEU A 184 7.53 7.23 7.12
C LEU A 184 8.06 5.80 7.11
N LEU A 185 7.59 4.95 6.19
CA LEU A 185 8.06 3.58 6.03
C LEU A 185 9.56 3.52 5.69
N ARG A 186 10.07 4.43 4.85
CA ARG A 186 11.51 4.54 4.53
C ARG A 186 12.35 4.98 5.73
N SER A 187 11.78 5.79 6.63
CA SER A 187 12.44 6.16 7.88
C SER A 187 12.52 4.99 8.88
N MET A 188 11.68 3.95 8.73
CA MET A 188 11.66 2.81 9.63
C MET A 188 12.87 1.90 9.47
N SER A 189 13.28 1.28 10.58
CA SER A 189 14.27 0.20 10.57
C SER A 189 13.73 -1.03 9.86
N LYS A 190 14.55 -1.76 9.12
CA LYS A 190 14.11 -3.02 8.49
C LYS A 190 13.94 -4.10 9.55
N ALA A 191 12.88 -4.89 9.43
CA ALA A 191 12.71 -6.05 10.31
C ALA A 191 13.72 -7.16 9.99
N VAL A 192 14.25 -7.81 11.02
CA VAL A 192 15.28 -8.85 10.92
C VAL A 192 14.97 -10.05 11.81
N TYR A 193 15.56 -11.19 11.49
CA TYR A 193 15.60 -12.32 12.41
C TYR A 193 16.83 -12.18 13.32
N GLN A 194 16.64 -12.40 14.61
CA GLN A 194 17.73 -12.40 15.60
C GLN A 194 17.31 -13.14 16.88
N ARG A 195 18.27 -13.38 17.78
CA ARG A 195 18.04 -14.08 19.04
C ARG A 195 17.59 -13.14 20.16
N GLU A 196 18.12 -11.93 20.18
CA GLU A 196 17.81 -10.92 21.18
C GLU A 196 16.46 -10.29 20.89
N ASN A 197 15.57 -10.26 21.88
CA ASN A 197 14.26 -9.64 21.72
C ASN A 197 14.35 -8.12 21.93
N LEU A 198 14.21 -7.36 20.84
CA LEU A 198 14.06 -5.89 20.89
C LEU A 198 12.61 -5.46 20.58
N GLY A 199 11.67 -6.40 20.53
CA GLY A 199 10.29 -6.17 20.15
C GLY A 199 10.09 -5.96 18.65
N HIS A 200 8.83 -5.69 18.27
CA HIS A 200 8.44 -5.39 16.90
C HIS A 200 7.69 -4.06 16.85
N PHE A 201 8.43 -2.97 16.63
CA PHE A 201 7.93 -1.59 16.71
C PHE A 201 6.73 -1.35 15.79
N GLY A 202 6.79 -1.79 14.52
CA GLY A 202 5.70 -1.58 13.56
C GLY A 202 4.39 -2.31 13.92
N LEU A 203 4.46 -3.40 14.68
CA LEU A 203 3.28 -4.14 15.13
C LEU A 203 2.86 -3.77 16.56
N ALA A 204 3.63 -2.90 17.23
CA ALA A 204 3.51 -2.62 18.66
C ALA A 204 3.56 -3.89 19.56
N PHE A 205 4.28 -4.93 19.14
CA PHE A 205 4.37 -6.19 19.88
C PHE A 205 5.66 -6.30 20.69
N LYS A 206 5.54 -6.72 21.95
CA LYS A 206 6.70 -6.99 22.84
C LYS A 206 7.43 -8.28 22.51
N TYR A 207 6.70 -9.30 22.06
CA TYR A 207 7.22 -10.62 21.71
C TYR A 207 6.62 -11.01 20.36
N TYR A 208 7.48 -11.28 19.38
CA TYR A 208 7.02 -11.67 18.06
C TYR A 208 8.03 -12.60 17.37
N THR A 209 7.50 -13.63 16.71
CA THR A 209 8.27 -14.56 15.89
C THR A 209 7.41 -15.03 14.73
N HIS A 210 8.01 -15.49 13.64
CA HIS A 210 7.28 -16.14 12.58
C HIS A 210 7.15 -17.64 12.85
N PHE A 211 5.91 -18.13 12.83
CA PHE A 211 5.58 -19.54 13.07
C PHE A 211 4.60 -20.11 12.02
N THR A 212 3.77 -19.26 11.42
CA THR A 212 2.60 -19.68 10.65
C THR A 212 2.84 -20.07 9.19
N SER A 213 4.09 -20.06 8.70
CA SER A 213 4.41 -20.36 7.30
C SER A 213 5.66 -21.24 7.10
N PRO A 214 5.78 -22.41 7.78
CA PRO A 214 6.98 -23.27 7.71
C PRO A 214 7.27 -23.87 6.33
N ILE A 215 6.28 -23.92 5.43
CA ILE A 215 6.45 -24.42 4.05
C ILE A 215 7.30 -23.47 3.20
N ARG A 216 7.18 -22.16 3.42
CA ARG A 216 7.82 -21.12 2.59
C ARG A 216 8.83 -20.26 3.33
N ARG A 217 8.97 -20.42 4.65
CA ARG A 217 9.94 -19.70 5.48
C ARG A 217 10.70 -20.67 6.38
N TYR A 218 12.02 -20.69 6.22
CA TYR A 218 12.87 -21.57 7.01
C TYR A 218 12.92 -21.18 8.49
N ALA A 219 12.80 -19.88 8.81
CA ALA A 219 12.73 -19.41 10.19
C ALA A 219 11.57 -20.05 10.97
N ASP A 220 10.37 -20.07 10.38
CA ASP A 220 9.19 -20.74 10.95
C ASP A 220 9.45 -22.23 11.18
N LEU A 221 10.06 -22.94 10.21
CA LEU A 221 10.40 -24.35 10.37
C LEU A 221 11.36 -24.60 11.54
N VAL A 222 12.32 -23.69 11.75
CA VAL A 222 13.22 -23.76 12.92
C VAL A 222 12.43 -23.55 14.21
N VAL A 223 11.53 -22.56 14.28
CA VAL A 223 10.68 -22.33 15.46
C VAL A 223 9.79 -23.56 15.75
N HIS A 224 9.21 -24.19 14.72
CA HIS A 224 8.47 -25.46 14.87
C HIS A 224 9.33 -26.57 15.49
N ARG A 225 10.56 -26.75 15.00
CA ARG A 225 11.50 -27.75 15.54
C ARG A 225 11.88 -27.45 16.98
N LEU A 226 12.13 -26.19 17.32
CA LEU A 226 12.44 -25.76 18.68
C LEU A 226 11.27 -26.06 19.61
N LEU A 227 10.04 -25.69 19.20
CA LEU A 227 8.83 -25.93 19.98
C LEU A 227 8.60 -27.42 20.24
N ARG A 228 8.80 -28.30 19.25
CA ARG A 228 8.67 -29.76 19.43
C ARG A 228 9.78 -30.38 20.29
N LYS A 229 10.97 -29.78 20.30
CA LYS A 229 12.09 -30.23 21.14
C LYS A 229 11.98 -29.76 22.58
N LEU A 230 11.10 -28.80 22.86
CA LEU A 230 10.84 -28.29 24.20
C LEU A 230 10.06 -29.34 25.00
N LYS A 231 10.71 -29.93 26.02
CA LYS A 231 10.07 -30.86 26.96
C LYS A 231 10.12 -30.27 28.35
N ASN A 232 8.97 -30.19 29.04
CA ASN A 232 8.86 -29.58 30.37
C ASN A 232 9.52 -28.19 30.44
N GLY A 233 9.38 -27.39 29.37
CA GLY A 233 9.95 -26.05 29.30
C GLY A 233 11.46 -25.96 29.07
N LYS A 234 12.16 -27.07 28.82
CA LYS A 234 13.60 -27.06 28.55
C LYS A 234 13.96 -27.83 27.28
N TYR A 235 15.00 -27.37 26.61
CA TYR A 235 15.68 -28.16 25.60
C TYR A 235 16.51 -29.29 26.23
N PRO A 236 16.66 -30.44 25.56
CA PRO A 236 17.60 -31.47 25.99
C PRO A 236 19.03 -30.90 26.14
N PRO A 237 19.81 -31.26 27.17
CA PRO A 237 21.09 -30.60 27.47
C PRO A 237 22.09 -30.53 26.30
N ALA A 238 22.22 -31.63 25.55
CA ALA A 238 23.10 -31.69 24.37
C ALA A 238 22.64 -30.75 23.24
N PHE A 239 21.33 -30.51 23.13
CA PHE A 239 20.74 -29.59 22.17
C PHE A 239 20.89 -28.14 22.66
N ALA A 240 20.55 -27.87 23.93
CA ALA A 240 20.56 -26.54 24.53
C ALA A 240 21.89 -25.79 24.33
N LYS A 241 23.04 -26.48 24.46
CA LYS A 241 24.37 -25.87 24.25
C LYS A 241 24.61 -25.37 22.81
N LYS A 242 24.01 -26.05 21.82
CA LYS A 242 24.21 -25.75 20.39
C LYS A 242 23.18 -24.78 19.84
N VAL A 243 22.04 -24.64 20.51
CA VAL A 243 20.90 -23.84 20.02
C VAL A 243 21.25 -22.36 19.82
N PRO A 244 21.93 -21.65 20.76
CA PRO A 244 22.23 -20.24 20.57
C PRO A 244 23.06 -19.94 19.32
N THR A 245 24.17 -20.65 19.12
CA THR A 245 25.04 -20.46 17.94
C THR A 245 24.37 -20.88 16.65
N TYR A 246 23.54 -21.92 16.69
CA TYR A 246 22.72 -22.33 15.56
C TYR A 246 21.72 -21.25 15.16
N ILE A 247 20.99 -20.68 16.13
CA ILE A 247 20.02 -19.60 15.90
C ILE A 247 20.68 -18.38 15.30
N ASP A 248 21.83 -17.94 15.82
CA ASP A 248 22.52 -16.74 15.32
C ASP A 248 22.92 -16.91 13.85
N ARG A 249 23.35 -18.12 13.46
CA ARG A 249 23.66 -18.44 12.07
C ARG A 249 22.40 -18.45 11.19
N VAL A 250 21.32 -19.09 11.65
CA VAL A 250 20.04 -19.12 10.92
C VAL A 250 19.47 -17.72 10.75
N ALA A 251 19.53 -16.89 11.78
CA ALA A 251 19.08 -15.50 11.80
C ALA A 251 19.75 -14.67 10.70
N LYS A 252 21.09 -14.72 10.63
CA LYS A 252 21.89 -14.05 9.60
C LYS A 252 21.52 -14.53 8.20
N GLN A 253 21.44 -15.86 8.01
CA GLN A 253 21.11 -16.44 6.71
C GLN A 253 19.70 -16.05 6.25
N CYS A 254 18.68 -16.24 7.10
CA CYS A 254 17.29 -15.94 6.75
C CYS A 254 17.08 -14.46 6.44
N SER A 255 17.70 -13.57 7.23
CA SER A 255 17.59 -12.12 7.00
C SER A 255 18.29 -11.70 5.69
N ALA A 256 19.43 -12.34 5.35
CA ALA A 256 20.13 -12.08 4.10
C ALA A 256 19.33 -12.58 2.88
N THR A 257 18.83 -13.82 2.92
CA THR A 257 18.06 -14.38 1.80
C THR A 257 16.72 -13.69 1.61
N GLU A 258 16.07 -13.24 2.68
CA GLU A 258 14.86 -12.41 2.60
C GLU A 258 15.12 -11.11 1.84
N ARG A 259 16.23 -10.41 2.10
CA ARG A 259 16.59 -9.19 1.37
C ARG A 259 16.83 -9.45 -0.11
N VAL A 260 17.52 -10.54 -0.42
CA VAL A 260 17.78 -10.94 -1.82
C VAL A 260 16.47 -11.27 -2.54
N ALA A 261 15.60 -12.07 -1.91
CA ALA A 261 14.30 -12.43 -2.48
C ALA A 261 13.41 -11.19 -2.69
N THR A 262 13.32 -10.30 -1.69
CA THR A 262 12.54 -9.06 -1.79
C THR A 262 13.06 -8.13 -2.89
N LYS A 263 14.40 -8.04 -3.05
CA LYS A 263 14.99 -7.26 -4.13
C LYS A 263 14.64 -7.86 -5.50
N ALA A 264 14.83 -9.17 -5.66
CA ALA A 264 14.52 -9.86 -6.91
C ALA A 264 13.03 -9.75 -7.28
N GLU A 265 12.12 -9.84 -6.30
CA GLU A 265 10.69 -9.65 -6.50
C GLU A 265 10.36 -8.22 -6.98
N ARG A 266 10.95 -7.20 -6.33
CA ARG A 266 10.80 -5.79 -6.74
C ARG A 266 11.33 -5.55 -8.15
N ASP A 267 12.51 -6.08 -8.47
CA ASP A 267 13.12 -5.94 -9.78
C ASP A 267 12.25 -6.61 -10.86
N ALA A 268 11.72 -7.80 -10.58
CA ALA A 268 10.81 -8.52 -11.48
C ALA A 268 9.48 -7.77 -11.71
N VAL A 269 8.87 -7.25 -10.64
CA VAL A 269 7.66 -6.40 -10.71
C VAL A 269 7.94 -5.17 -11.57
N LYS A 270 9.05 -4.47 -11.33
CA LYS A 270 9.44 -3.28 -12.10
C LYS A 270 9.61 -3.62 -13.58
N ILE A 271 10.34 -4.68 -13.91
CA ILE A 271 10.54 -5.12 -15.31
C ILE A 271 9.20 -5.38 -16.00
N LYS A 272 8.27 -6.07 -15.33
CA LYS A 272 6.94 -6.37 -15.88
C LYS A 272 6.08 -5.11 -16.06
N GLN A 273 6.08 -4.23 -15.07
CA GLN A 273 5.40 -2.93 -15.16
C GLN A 273 5.93 -2.10 -16.33
N ILE A 274 7.26 -1.98 -16.47
CA ILE A 274 7.88 -1.21 -17.55
C ILE A 274 7.62 -1.87 -18.91
N SER A 275 7.66 -3.20 -19.01
CA SER A 275 7.31 -3.92 -20.24
C SER A 275 5.89 -3.63 -20.70
N PHE A 276 4.94 -3.53 -19.75
CA PHE A 276 3.56 -3.16 -20.04
C PHE A 276 3.44 -1.71 -20.55
N MET A 277 4.29 -0.79 -20.06
CA MET A 277 4.30 0.60 -20.54
C MET A 277 4.91 0.78 -21.93
N ALA A 278 5.70 -0.18 -22.42
CA ALA A 278 6.38 -0.06 -23.72
C ALA A 278 5.40 0.07 -24.91
N GLU A 279 4.21 -0.53 -24.81
CA GLU A 279 3.15 -0.43 -25.82
C GLU A 279 2.28 0.84 -25.67
N ARG A 280 2.52 1.64 -24.63
CA ARG A 280 1.73 2.82 -24.23
C ARG A 280 2.52 4.13 -24.35
N VAL A 281 3.55 4.14 -25.19
CA VAL A 281 4.33 5.35 -25.48
C VAL A 281 3.41 6.38 -26.16
N GLY A 282 3.38 7.60 -25.63
CA GLY A 282 2.51 8.69 -26.06
C GLY A 282 1.21 8.83 -25.27
N ASP A 283 0.81 7.80 -24.50
CA ASP A 283 -0.39 7.89 -23.66
C ASP A 283 -0.17 8.83 -22.47
N GLU A 284 -1.26 9.47 -22.03
CA GLU A 284 -1.27 10.42 -20.91
C GLU A 284 -1.93 9.82 -19.68
N TYR A 285 -1.34 10.08 -18.51
CA TYR A 285 -1.77 9.57 -17.22
C TYR A 285 -1.74 10.67 -16.17
N TYR A 286 -2.62 10.55 -15.18
CA TYR A 286 -2.44 11.25 -13.92
C TYR A 286 -1.49 10.47 -13.02
N GLY A 287 -0.75 11.19 -12.19
CA GLY A 287 0.12 10.59 -11.20
C GLY A 287 0.52 11.58 -10.12
N VAL A 288 1.27 11.06 -9.15
CA VAL A 288 1.77 11.81 -8.00
C VAL A 288 3.28 11.87 -8.03
N ILE A 289 3.86 13.04 -7.76
CA ILE A 289 5.32 13.19 -7.64
C ILE A 289 5.81 12.46 -6.38
N THR A 290 6.58 11.39 -6.57
CA THR A 290 7.09 10.50 -5.50
C THR A 290 8.53 10.79 -5.09
N GLY A 291 9.29 11.46 -5.95
CA GLY A 291 10.70 11.77 -5.74
C GLY A 291 11.08 13.03 -6.50
N VAL A 292 11.91 13.90 -5.91
CA VAL A 292 12.45 15.08 -6.58
C VAL A 292 13.96 15.04 -6.44
N MET A 293 14.66 15.19 -7.56
CA MET A 293 16.11 15.15 -7.68
C MET A 293 16.59 16.44 -8.36
N SER A 294 17.90 16.67 -8.34
CA SER A 294 18.52 17.85 -8.97
C SER A 294 18.33 17.92 -10.49
N TYR A 295 17.99 16.80 -11.14
CA TYR A 295 17.87 16.68 -12.59
C TYR A 295 16.44 16.38 -13.08
N GLY A 296 15.47 16.26 -12.17
CA GLY A 296 14.11 15.83 -12.52
C GLY A 296 13.30 15.36 -11.33
N PHE A 297 12.14 14.79 -11.61
CA PHE A 297 11.27 14.23 -10.58
C PHE A 297 10.62 12.93 -11.05
N PHE A 298 10.42 12.01 -10.11
CA PHE A 298 9.71 10.76 -10.33
C PHE A 298 8.21 10.97 -10.14
N VAL A 299 7.42 10.34 -11.00
CA VAL A 299 5.96 10.33 -10.96
C VAL A 299 5.49 8.89 -10.93
N ARG A 300 4.70 8.54 -9.91
CA ARG A 300 3.95 7.29 -9.90
C ARG A 300 2.59 7.51 -10.56
N LEU A 301 2.28 6.72 -11.58
CA LEU A 301 1.02 6.77 -12.29
C LEU A 301 -0.11 6.18 -11.44
N ASP A 302 -1.26 6.85 -11.47
CA ASP A 302 -2.47 6.40 -10.79
C ASP A 302 -2.94 5.03 -11.34
N ASP A 303 -3.63 4.24 -10.51
CA ASP A 303 -4.20 2.91 -10.79
C ASP A 303 -3.23 1.77 -11.13
N MET A 304 -2.10 2.05 -11.78
CA MET A 304 -1.13 1.03 -12.23
C MET A 304 0.05 0.87 -11.27
N GLY A 305 0.36 1.92 -10.50
CA GLY A 305 1.49 1.95 -9.55
C GLY A 305 2.86 1.87 -10.23
N VAL A 306 2.95 2.24 -11.51
CA VAL A 306 4.20 2.31 -12.28
C VAL A 306 4.85 3.67 -12.05
N GLU A 307 6.18 3.71 -11.90
CA GLU A 307 6.94 4.93 -11.70
C GLU A 307 7.78 5.28 -12.94
N GLY A 308 7.80 6.55 -13.33
CA GLY A 308 8.65 7.08 -14.39
C GLY A 308 9.29 8.41 -13.99
N MET A 309 10.30 8.84 -14.75
CA MET A 309 11.07 10.06 -14.50
C MET A 309 10.72 11.16 -15.49
N VAL A 310 10.35 12.33 -15.00
CA VAL A 310 10.36 13.57 -15.79
C VAL A 310 11.71 14.25 -15.60
N ARG A 311 12.48 14.39 -16.68
CA ARG A 311 13.75 15.13 -16.64
C ARG A 311 13.46 16.62 -16.74
N MET A 312 14.18 17.44 -15.98
CA MET A 312 14.05 18.91 -16.11
C MET A 312 14.31 19.39 -17.54
N SER A 313 15.25 18.75 -18.24
CA SER A 313 15.62 19.09 -19.62
C SER A 313 14.54 18.81 -20.65
N THR A 314 13.47 18.07 -20.30
CA THR A 314 12.35 17.79 -21.19
C THR A 314 11.15 18.71 -20.92
N ILE A 315 11.28 19.67 -19.99
CA ILE A 315 10.24 20.64 -19.68
C ILE A 315 10.59 21.95 -20.39
N ASP A 316 9.99 22.19 -21.55
CA ASP A 316 10.41 23.27 -22.46
C ASP A 316 9.82 24.67 -22.11
N ASP A 317 9.06 24.80 -21.03
CA ASP A 317 8.30 26.02 -20.72
C ASP A 317 9.05 27.02 -19.84
N ASP A 318 10.07 26.57 -19.10
CA ASP A 318 10.86 27.40 -18.20
C ASP A 318 12.26 26.82 -17.92
N TYR A 319 13.12 27.63 -17.30
CA TYR A 319 14.35 27.20 -16.67
C TYR A 319 14.08 26.81 -15.22
N TYR A 320 14.16 25.52 -14.93
CA TYR A 320 13.87 24.96 -13.62
C TYR A 320 15.11 24.82 -12.74
N ILE A 321 14.97 25.19 -11.47
CA ILE A 321 16.03 25.09 -10.46
C ILE A 321 15.57 24.17 -9.33
N PHE A 322 16.44 23.25 -8.92
CA PHE A 322 16.19 22.40 -7.76
C PHE A 322 16.43 23.19 -6.46
N ASP A 323 15.38 23.34 -5.67
CA ASP A 323 15.44 23.86 -4.31
C ASP A 323 15.57 22.66 -3.36
N GLU A 324 16.82 22.27 -3.09
CA GLU A 324 17.16 21.14 -2.22
C GLU A 324 16.54 21.28 -0.85
N SER A 325 16.46 22.51 -0.33
CA SER A 325 15.88 22.75 0.96
C SER A 325 14.40 22.35 0.96
N HIS A 326 13.59 22.78 0.00
CA HIS A 326 12.15 22.48 -0.01
C HIS A 326 11.79 21.21 -0.79
N TYR A 327 12.77 20.46 -1.31
CA TYR A 327 12.57 19.29 -2.17
C TYR A 327 11.57 19.53 -3.29
N ARG A 328 11.79 20.63 -4.01
CA ARG A 328 10.94 21.07 -5.11
C ARG A 328 11.78 21.59 -6.25
N ILE A 329 11.13 21.67 -7.40
CA ILE A 329 11.68 22.24 -8.61
C ILE A 329 10.86 23.47 -8.94
N VAL A 330 11.53 24.61 -9.13
CA VAL A 330 10.89 25.90 -9.33
C VAL A 330 11.31 26.50 -10.67
N GLY A 331 10.33 26.85 -11.50
CA GLY A 331 10.53 27.58 -12.75
C GLY A 331 10.93 29.02 -12.47
N ARG A 332 12.03 29.47 -13.06
CA ARG A 332 12.60 30.80 -12.82
C ARG A 332 11.74 31.95 -13.37
N ARG A 333 11.04 31.72 -14.49
CA ARG A 333 10.27 32.73 -15.21
C ARG A 333 8.79 32.71 -14.86
N ASN A 334 8.16 31.54 -14.86
CA ASN A 334 6.73 31.37 -14.64
C ASN A 334 6.39 31.10 -13.17
N GLY A 335 7.39 30.73 -12.35
CA GLY A 335 7.20 30.41 -10.94
C GLY A 335 6.47 29.08 -10.70
N THR A 336 6.33 28.23 -11.72
CA THR A 336 5.71 26.91 -11.61
C THR A 336 6.53 26.05 -10.65
N ILE A 337 5.85 25.39 -9.73
CA ILE A 337 6.47 24.55 -8.71
C ILE A 337 6.03 23.11 -8.95
N TYR A 338 7.00 22.22 -9.07
CA TYR A 338 6.79 20.78 -8.95
C TYR A 338 7.41 20.32 -7.64
N GLN A 339 6.58 19.90 -6.70
CA GLN A 339 7.02 19.44 -5.38
C GLN A 339 6.47 18.05 -5.09
N LEU A 340 7.09 17.40 -4.11
CA LEU A 340 6.68 16.08 -3.64
C LEU A 340 5.20 16.06 -3.21
N GLY A 341 4.47 15.06 -3.68
CA GLY A 341 3.04 14.87 -3.41
C GLY A 341 2.10 15.65 -4.32
N ASP A 342 2.60 16.48 -5.25
CA ASP A 342 1.73 17.14 -6.22
C ASP A 342 1.14 16.13 -7.21
N LYS A 343 -0.13 16.34 -7.57
CA LYS A 343 -0.76 15.66 -8.70
C LYS A 343 -0.35 16.34 -9.99
N VAL A 344 0.12 15.54 -10.93
CA VAL A 344 0.57 16.00 -12.25
C VAL A 344 -0.01 15.12 -13.35
N LYS A 345 -0.22 15.72 -14.51
CA LYS A 345 -0.55 14.99 -15.73
C LYS A 345 0.73 14.82 -16.55
N VAL A 346 1.04 13.59 -16.91
CA VAL A 346 2.28 13.21 -17.59
C VAL A 346 1.98 12.32 -18.79
N GLY A 347 2.81 12.40 -19.82
CA GLY A 347 2.77 11.48 -20.96
C GLY A 347 4.00 10.59 -20.99
N VAL A 348 3.85 9.37 -21.53
CA VAL A 348 4.98 8.43 -21.68
C VAL A 348 5.84 8.87 -22.86
N LEU A 349 7.07 9.32 -22.58
CA LEU A 349 7.99 9.78 -23.62
C LEU A 349 8.73 8.62 -24.28
N LYS A 350 9.34 7.78 -23.45
CA LYS A 350 10.19 6.67 -23.88
C LYS A 350 10.22 5.60 -22.79
N VAL A 351 10.29 4.36 -23.22
CA VAL A 351 10.47 3.21 -22.34
C VAL A 351 11.75 2.47 -22.73
N ASP A 352 12.60 2.19 -21.75
CA ASP A 352 13.76 1.32 -21.88
C ASP A 352 13.53 0.03 -21.08
N THR A 353 13.17 -1.04 -21.79
CA THR A 353 12.90 -2.35 -21.20
C THR A 353 14.16 -3.05 -20.70
N THR A 354 15.35 -2.65 -21.17
CA THR A 354 16.64 -3.22 -20.73
C THR A 354 17.06 -2.62 -19.40
N ALA A 355 16.96 -1.29 -19.29
CA ALA A 355 17.23 -0.58 -18.03
C ALA A 355 16.07 -0.68 -17.02
N ALA A 356 14.88 -1.12 -17.46
CA ALA A 356 13.63 -1.04 -16.71
C ALA A 356 13.35 0.40 -16.24
N GLU A 357 13.44 1.34 -17.18
CA GLU A 357 13.22 2.77 -16.95
C GLU A 357 12.17 3.33 -17.92
N MET A 358 11.45 4.35 -17.47
CA MET A 358 10.44 5.07 -18.24
C MET A 358 10.69 6.56 -18.07
N ASP A 359 10.94 7.25 -19.18
CA ASP A 359 10.99 8.71 -19.21
C ASP A 359 9.58 9.23 -19.52
N LEU A 360 9.21 10.30 -18.81
CA LEU A 360 7.92 10.98 -18.89
C LEU A 360 8.12 12.44 -19.30
N PHE A 361 7.08 13.04 -19.87
CA PHE A 361 7.01 14.49 -20.09
C PHE A 361 5.79 15.08 -19.39
N VAL A 362 5.87 16.34 -18.96
CA VAL A 362 4.74 17.02 -18.33
C VAL A 362 3.74 17.44 -19.41
N VAL A 363 2.48 17.05 -19.24
CA VAL A 363 1.39 17.54 -20.10
C VAL A 363 0.94 18.89 -19.53
N MET A 364 1.35 19.97 -20.17
CA MET A 364 0.87 21.28 -19.78
C MET A 364 -0.65 21.36 -20.02
N PRO A 365 -1.43 21.92 -19.09
CA PRO A 365 -2.82 22.27 -19.40
C PRO A 365 -2.78 23.18 -20.62
N GLU A 366 -3.56 22.88 -21.67
CA GLU A 366 -3.74 23.82 -22.77
C GLU A 366 -4.04 25.17 -22.15
N GLN A 367 -3.14 26.14 -22.33
CA GLN A 367 -3.51 27.53 -22.13
C GLN A 367 -4.76 27.69 -22.98
N GLN A 368 -5.91 27.90 -22.34
CA GLN A 368 -7.09 28.38 -23.03
C GLN A 368 -6.59 29.57 -23.81
N LYS A 369 -6.33 29.39 -25.11
CA LYS A 369 -5.96 30.46 -26.03
C LYS A 369 -6.99 31.52 -25.74
N SER A 370 -6.55 32.60 -25.13
CA SER A 370 -7.39 33.70 -24.74
C SER A 370 -8.15 34.05 -26.01
N LYS A 371 -9.42 33.64 -26.07
CA LYS A 371 -10.33 34.13 -27.08
C LYS A 371 -10.34 35.60 -26.76
N LYS A 372 -9.55 36.38 -27.52
CA LYS A 372 -9.61 37.83 -27.57
C LYS A 372 -11.08 38.15 -27.42
N ILE A 373 -11.43 38.75 -26.29
CA ILE A 373 -12.75 39.31 -26.05
C ILE A 373 -12.88 40.38 -27.14
N LYS A 374 -13.37 39.97 -28.31
CA LYS A 374 -13.92 40.89 -29.30
C LYS A 374 -15.15 41.44 -28.61
N THR A 375 -14.93 42.59 -27.98
CA THR A 375 -15.91 43.61 -27.59
C THR A 375 -17.32 43.25 -28.08
N ALA A 376 -18.16 42.87 -27.12
CA ALA A 376 -19.58 42.71 -27.29
C ALA A 376 -20.24 44.08 -27.55
N LYS A 377 -20.04 44.63 -28.74
CA LYS A 377 -20.81 45.74 -29.31
C LYS A 377 -20.90 45.58 -30.83
N GLN A 378 -21.50 44.48 -31.31
CA GLN A 378 -22.07 44.38 -32.67
C GLN A 378 -22.89 43.09 -32.96
N LYS A 379 -23.49 42.44 -31.94
CA LYS A 379 -24.33 41.25 -32.15
C LYS A 379 -25.77 41.35 -31.59
N ILE A 380 -26.31 42.57 -31.48
CA ILE A 380 -27.73 42.79 -31.12
C ILE A 380 -28.65 42.93 -32.37
N VAL A 381 -28.12 43.09 -33.59
CA VAL A 381 -28.97 43.31 -34.78
C VAL A 381 -29.34 42.03 -35.56
N LYS A 382 -28.78 40.84 -35.24
CA LYS A 382 -29.05 39.60 -36.00
C LYS A 382 -29.78 38.48 -35.25
N LYS A 383 -30.40 38.75 -34.09
CA LYS A 383 -31.25 37.77 -33.38
C LYS A 383 -32.77 38.02 -33.51
N ASN A 384 -33.19 39.16 -34.08
CA ASN A 384 -34.61 39.45 -34.31
C ASN A 384 -35.20 38.93 -35.63
N ASN A 385 -34.40 38.30 -36.51
CA ASN A 385 -34.89 37.78 -37.80
C ASN A 385 -35.05 36.24 -37.87
N PHE A 386 -34.72 35.50 -36.81
CA PHE A 386 -34.88 34.03 -36.81
C PHE A 386 -36.12 33.52 -36.03
N GLN A 387 -36.81 34.38 -35.27
CA GLN A 387 -38.09 34.05 -34.61
C GLN A 387 -39.34 34.51 -35.39
N LYS A 388 -39.19 35.23 -36.50
CA LYS A 388 -40.31 35.60 -37.40
C LYS A 388 -40.56 34.64 -38.57
N PHE A 389 -39.73 33.60 -38.75
CA PHE A 389 -39.87 32.64 -39.86
C PHE A 389 -40.45 31.27 -39.48
N GLN A 390 -40.56 30.94 -38.19
CA GLN A 390 -41.20 29.68 -37.75
C GLN A 390 -42.66 29.85 -37.31
N THR A 391 -43.14 31.06 -37.05
CA THR A 391 -44.55 31.33 -36.71
C THR A 391 -45.45 31.55 -37.94
N LYS A 392 -44.91 31.76 -39.15
CA LYS A 392 -45.71 31.84 -40.39
C LYS A 392 -46.00 30.48 -41.06
N LYS A 393 -45.22 29.43 -40.79
CA LYS A 393 -45.48 28.08 -41.35
C LYS A 393 -46.51 27.25 -40.57
N PHE A 394 -46.75 27.56 -39.28
CA PHE A 394 -47.75 26.85 -38.48
C PHE A 394 -49.19 27.42 -38.57
N VAL A 395 -49.37 28.64 -39.10
CA VAL A 395 -50.69 29.26 -39.28
C VAL A 395 -51.30 28.94 -40.66
N GLN A 396 -50.48 28.71 -41.71
CA GLN A 396 -50.98 28.35 -43.05
C GLN A 396 -51.39 26.87 -43.22
N GLN A 397 -51.00 25.97 -42.32
CA GLN A 397 -51.46 24.56 -42.34
C GLN A 397 -52.76 24.31 -41.54
N LYS A 398 -53.17 25.22 -40.65
CA LYS A 398 -54.47 25.10 -39.94
C LYS A 398 -55.65 25.72 -40.69
N GLN A 399 -55.44 26.64 -41.64
CA GLN A 399 -56.52 27.21 -42.48
C GLN A 399 -56.85 26.40 -43.75
N LYS A 400 -56.07 25.38 -44.12
CA LYS A 400 -56.40 24.45 -45.23
C LYS A 400 -57.11 23.17 -44.80
N LYS A 401 -57.31 22.93 -43.49
CA LYS A 401 -58.06 21.76 -42.96
C LYS A 401 -59.49 22.08 -42.48
N SER A 402 -59.95 23.34 -42.55
CA SER A 402 -61.33 23.73 -42.19
C SER A 402 -62.24 24.11 -43.38
N LYS A 403 -61.83 23.86 -44.64
CA LYS A 403 -62.70 24.01 -45.84
C LYS A 403 -63.07 22.68 -46.53
N LYS A 404 -63.00 21.56 -45.80
CA LYS A 404 -63.57 20.26 -46.19
C LYS A 404 -64.27 19.62 -44.97
N LYS A 405 -65.38 20.22 -44.54
CA LYS A 405 -66.52 19.58 -43.85
C LYS A 405 -67.52 20.69 -43.47
N LYS A 406 -68.70 20.62 -44.10
CA LYS A 406 -69.87 21.51 -44.02
C LYS A 406 -69.72 22.86 -44.73
#